data_AF-A0A497QZD8-F1
#
_entry.id   AF-A0A497QZD8-F1
#
_cell.length_a   1.000
_cell.length_b   1.000
_cell.length_c   1.000
_cell.angle_alpha   90.00
_cell.angle_beta   90.00
_cell.angle_gamma   90.00
#
_symmetry.space_group_name_H-M   'P 1'
#
loop_
_entity.id
_entity.type
_entity.pdbx_description
1 polymer ?
#
loop_
_entity_poly.entity_id
_entity_poly.type
_entity_poly.pdbx_seq_one_letter_code
_entity_poly.pdbx_strand_id
1 'polypeptide(L)' 'SEKDLKIFPSNYPLHEFDNVVLSPHRAGHVAEGYERAHWQDVIENILRIYQGLEPENLIDIEKGY' A
#
# COMPACT_ATOMS: atom_id res chain seq x y z
N SER A 1 18.90 27.69 4.18
CA SER A 1 18.88 26.71 3.09
C SER A 1 18.66 25.37 3.76
N GLU A 2 17.40 24.94 3.83
CA GLU A 2 17.04 23.59 4.25
C GLU A 2 17.71 22.64 3.27
N LYS A 3 18.78 21.98 3.73
CA LYS A 3 19.36 20.85 3.00
C LYS A 3 18.31 19.75 3.06
N ASP A 4 17.77 19.36 1.90
CA ASP A 4 16.82 18.27 1.75
C ASP A 4 17.30 17.03 2.54
N LEU A 5 16.65 16.76 3.68
CA LEU A 5 16.86 15.51 4.40
C LEU A 5 16.34 14.39 3.51
N LYS A 6 17.25 13.61 2.91
CA LYS A 6 16.87 12.39 2.18
C LYS A 6 16.28 11.39 3.18
N ILE A 7 14.97 11.19 3.10
CA ILE A 7 14.26 10.16 3.86
C ILE A 7 14.26 8.88 3.03
N PHE A 8 14.87 7.83 3.56
CA PHE A 8 14.89 6.51 2.91
C PHE A 8 13.70 5.65 3.37
N PRO A 9 13.21 4.73 2.52
CA PRO A 9 12.11 3.82 2.87
C PRO A 9 12.51 2.75 3.91
N SER A 10 13.77 2.76 4.38
CA SER A 10 14.31 1.83 5.35
C SER A 10 15.37 2.52 6.21
N ASN A 11 15.47 2.12 7.48
CA ASN A 11 16.55 2.54 8.39
C ASN A 11 17.84 1.73 8.19
N TYR A 12 17.80 0.68 7.37
CA TYR A 12 18.99 -0.05 6.95
C TYR A 12 19.63 0.63 5.73
N PRO A 13 20.96 0.51 5.53
CA PRO A 13 21.70 1.18 4.45
C PRO A 13 21.50 0.50 3.08
N LEU A 14 20.28 0.05 2.76
CA LEU A 14 19.96 -0.62 1.49
C LEU A 14 20.24 0.26 0.26
N HIS A 15 20.30 1.58 0.45
CA HIS A 15 20.62 2.54 -0.60
C HIS A 15 22.11 2.55 -0.98
N GLU A 16 22.97 1.89 -0.20
CA GLU A 16 24.41 1.77 -0.46
C GLU A 16 24.76 0.52 -1.28
N PHE A 17 23.81 -0.38 -1.52
CA PHE A 17 24.06 -1.64 -2.21
C PHE A 17 24.00 -1.47 -3.72
N ASP A 18 25.09 -1.82 -4.43
CA ASP A 18 25.21 -1.67 -5.88
C ASP A 18 24.23 -2.56 -6.68
N ASN A 19 23.65 -3.57 -6.04
CA ASN A 19 22.73 -4.54 -6.62
C ASN A 19 21.27 -4.34 -6.18
N VAL A 20 20.93 -3.21 -5.55
CA VAL A 20 19.57 -2.91 -5.09
C VAL A 20 19.04 -1.64 -5.76
N VAL A 21 17.83 -1.73 -6.32
CA VAL A 21 17.08 -0.58 -6.80
C VAL A 21 16.01 -0.23 -5.77
N LEU A 22 16.12 0.95 -5.14
CA LEU A 22 15.09 1.49 -4.26
C LEU A 22 14.22 2.48 -5.02
N SER A 23 12.90 2.34 -4.86
CA SER A 23 11.92 3.33 -5.30
C SER A 23 11.11 3.83 -4.10
N PRO A 24 10.55 5.05 -4.17
CA PRO A 24 9.56 5.50 -3.19
C PRO A 24 8.39 4.50 -3.11
N HIS A 25 7.69 4.45 -1.98
CA HIS A 25 6.48 3.63 -1.81
C HIS A 25 5.30 4.19 -2.63
N ARG A 26 5.43 4.11 -3.95
CA ARG A 26 4.55 4.71 -4.95
C ARG A 26 4.21 3.77 -6.10
N ALA A 27 4.59 2.49 -6.00
CA ALA A 27 4.29 1.50 -7.04
C ALA A 27 2.77 1.37 -7.30
N GLY A 28 1.94 1.44 -6.25
CA GLY A 28 0.48 1.44 -6.37
C GLY A 28 -0.15 2.80 -6.71
N HIS A 29 0.63 3.89 -6.70
CA HIS A 29 0.13 5.25 -6.97
C HIS A 29 0.07 5.52 -8.48
N VAL A 30 -0.54 4.61 -9.22
CA VAL A 30 -0.86 4.77 -10.65
C VAL A 30 -2.34 5.14 -10.77
N ALA A 31 -2.70 5.95 -11.76
CA ALA A 31 -4.08 6.46 -11.90
C ALA A 31 -5.14 5.34 -11.89
N GLU A 32 -4.83 4.20 -12.50
CA GLU A 32 -5.68 3.01 -12.57
C GLU A 32 -5.80 2.28 -11.23
N GLY A 33 -4.77 2.36 -10.37
CA GLY A 33 -4.75 1.75 -9.04
C GLY A 33 -5.66 2.47 -8.04
N TYR A 34 -5.88 3.78 -8.22
CA TYR A 34 -6.75 4.57 -7.37
C TYR A 34 -8.24 4.27 -7.52
N GLU A 35 -8.69 3.98 -8.74
CA GLU A 35 -10.11 3.73 -8.99
C GLU A 35 -10.54 2.38 -8.43
N ARG A 36 -9.92 1.28 -8.90
CA ARG A 36 -10.34 -0.07 -8.50
C ARG A 36 -9.73 -0.52 -7.16
N ALA A 37 -8.42 -0.44 -7.01
CA ALA A 37 -7.70 -1.08 -5.89
C ALA A 37 -7.64 -0.25 -4.59
N HIS A 38 -8.20 0.97 -4.58
CA HIS A 38 -8.18 1.83 -3.40
C HIS A 38 -9.58 2.25 -2.97
N TRP A 39 -10.30 3.04 -3.77
CA TRP A 39 -11.54 3.65 -3.28
C TRP A 39 -12.78 2.78 -3.50
N GLN A 40 -12.93 2.15 -4.67
CA GLN A 40 -14.10 1.34 -4.98
C GLN A 40 -14.22 0.15 -4.02
N ASP A 41 -13.14 -0.62 -3.83
CA ASP A 41 -13.12 -1.78 -2.93
C ASP A 41 -13.41 -1.39 -1.48
N VAL A 42 -12.90 -0.25 -1.01
CA VAL A 42 -13.16 0.24 0.35
C VAL A 42 -14.63 0.62 0.51
N ILE A 43 -15.18 1.38 -0.44
CA ILE A 43 -16.59 1.82 -0.40
C ILE A 43 -17.53 0.61 -0.45
N GLU A 44 -17.26 -0.34 -1.34
CA GLU A 44 -18.08 -1.55 -1.49
C GLU A 44 -18.10 -2.36 -0.17
N ASN A 45 -16.93 -2.57 0.44
CA ASN A 45 -16.87 -3.27 1.73
C ASN A 45 -17.60 -2.52 2.85
N ILE A 46 -17.52 -1.18 2.89
CA ILE A 46 -18.29 -0.37 3.86
C ILE A 46 -19.80 -0.56 3.65
N LEU A 47 -20.28 -0.53 2.40
CA LEU A 47 -21.69 -0.72 2.08
C LEU A 47 -22.18 -2.13 2.45
N ARG A 48 -21.37 -3.15 2.19
CA ARG A 48 -21.68 -4.54 2.56
C ARG A 48 -21.83 -4.69 4.07
N ILE A 49 -20.87 -4.18 4.84
CA ILE A 49 -20.93 -4.18 6.31
C ILE A 49 -22.19 -3.47 6.80
N TYR A 50 -22.51 -2.29 6.23
CA TYR A 50 -23.71 -1.53 6.58
C TYR A 50 -25.01 -2.33 6.32
N GLN A 51 -25.02 -3.15 5.27
CA GLN A 51 -26.14 -4.03 4.92
C GLN A 51 -26.18 -5.35 5.69
N GLY A 52 -25.21 -5.60 6.59
CA GLY A 52 -25.07 -6.86 7.31
C GLY A 52 -24.52 -8.01 6.46
N LEU A 53 -23.85 -7.70 5.35
CA LEU A 53 -23.15 -8.64 4.48
C LEU A 53 -21.67 -8.73 4.86
N GLU A 54 -21.06 -9.87 4.59
CA GLU A 54 -19.62 -10.07 4.76
C GLU A 54 -18.82 -9.27 3.71
N PRO A 55 -17.73 -8.58 4.09
CA PRO A 55 -16.84 -7.92 3.13
C PRO A 55 -16.09 -8.94 2.25
N GLU A 56 -15.66 -8.52 1.06
CA GLU A 56 -15.05 -9.42 0.06
C GLU A 56 -13.56 -9.65 0.30
N ASN A 57 -12.85 -8.64 0.84
CA ASN A 57 -11.40 -8.64 0.99
C ASN A 57 -10.96 -9.08 2.39
N LEU A 58 -11.52 -10.19 2.88
CA LEU A 58 -11.19 -10.75 4.20
C LEU A 58 -9.81 -11.42 4.17
N ILE A 59 -8.95 -10.99 5.09
CA ILE A 59 -7.63 -11.60 5.29
C ILE A 59 -7.76 -12.67 6.39
N ASP A 60 -7.44 -13.91 6.03
CA ASP A 60 -7.39 -15.03 6.96
C ASP A 60 -6.03 -15.07 7.65
N ILE A 61 -5.99 -14.64 8.92
CA ILE A 61 -4.76 -14.55 9.71
C ILE A 61 -4.22 -15.95 10.08
N GLU A 62 -5.08 -16.97 10.14
CA GLU A 62 -4.67 -18.34 10.50
C GLU A 62 -3.97 -19.05 9.33
N LYS A 63 -4.28 -18.68 8.09
CA LYS A 63 -3.63 -19.24 6.90
C LYS A 63 -2.23 -18.69 6.65
N GLY A 64 -1.82 -17.62 7.34
CA GLY A 64 -0.57 -16.92 7.06
C GLY A 64 -0.60 -16.21 5.70
N TYR A 65 0.27 -15.22 5.55
CA TYR A 65 0.55 -14.57 4.26
C TYR A 65 1.50 -15.42 3.43
#